data_AF-A0A523FKB5-F1
#
_entry.id   AF-A0A523FKB5-F1
#
_cell.length_a   1.000
_cell.length_b   1.000
_cell.length_c   1.000
_cell.angle_alpha   90.00
_cell.angle_beta   90.00
_cell.angle_gamma   90.00
#
_symmetry.space_group_name_H-M   'P 1'
#
loop_
_entity.id
_entity.type
_entity.pdbx_description
1 polymer ?
#
loop_
_entity_poly.entity_id
_entity_poly.type
_entity_poly.pdbx_seq_one_letter_code
_entity_poly.pdbx_strand_id
1 'polypeptide(L)' 'MFAAVLEKIFGLIGVSLIAVFVLGLAQSISAGAAGFWGGFPFWVICFAVLVLVVYDFWDTCLRKK' A
#
# COMPACT_ATOMS: atom_id res chain seq x y z
N MET A 1 20.37 -13.27 -12.99
CA MET A 1 20.09 -11.84 -13.26
C MET A 1 18.61 -11.58 -13.57
N PHE A 2 17.98 -12.33 -14.47
CA PHE A 2 16.57 -12.14 -14.84
C PHE A 2 15.57 -12.31 -13.67
N ALA A 3 15.75 -13.33 -12.82
CA ALA A 3 14.87 -13.58 -11.66
C ALA A 3 14.78 -12.39 -10.69
N ALA A 4 15.92 -11.77 -10.34
CA ALA A 4 15.97 -10.62 -9.42
C ALA A 4 15.34 -9.34 -10.00
N VAL A 5 15.25 -9.21 -11.32
CA VAL A 5 14.52 -8.12 -11.97
C VAL A 5 13.02 -8.41 -11.94
N LEU A 6 12.64 -9.66 -12.17
CA LEU A 6 11.25 -10.13 -12.08
C LEU A 6 10.67 -9.88 -10.69
N GLU A 7 11.38 -10.25 -9.63
CA GLU A 7 10.95 -10.04 -8.23
C GLU A 7 10.67 -8.56 -7.94
N LYS A 8 11.52 -7.65 -8.43
CA LYS A 8 11.32 -6.20 -8.26
C LYS A 8 10.10 -5.69 -9.03
N ILE A 9 9.88 -6.17 -10.24
CA ILE A 9 8.72 -5.77 -11.06
C ILE A 9 7.43 -6.25 -10.40
N PHE A 10 7.36 -7.52 -10.01
CA PHE A 10 6.18 -8.07 -9.34
C PHE A 10 5.94 -7.43 -7.97
N GLY A 11 7.01 -7.16 -7.21
CA GLY A 11 6.93 -6.41 -5.95
C GLY A 11 6.39 -4.99 -6.17
N LEU A 12 6.86 -4.28 -7.19
CA LEU A 12 6.39 -2.92 -7.51
C LEU A 12 4.91 -2.93 -7.92
N ILE A 13 4.52 -3.90 -8.76
CA ILE A 13 3.12 -4.09 -9.17
C ILE A 13 2.26 -4.36 -7.93
N GLY A 14 2.67 -5.28 -7.05
CA GLY A 14 1.94 -5.61 -5.82
C GLY A 14 1.74 -4.41 -4.91
N VAL A 15 2.80 -3.64 -4.63
CA VAL A 15 2.73 -2.41 -3.83
C VAL A 15 1.78 -1.39 -4.47
N SER A 16 1.89 -1.20 -5.80
CA SER A 16 1.03 -0.23 -6.50
C SER A 16 -0.45 -0.61 -6.43
N LEU A 17 -0.77 -1.91 -6.55
CA LEU A 17 -2.14 -2.41 -6.51
C LEU A 17 -2.75 -2.24 -5.12
N ILE A 18 -2.00 -2.60 -4.07
CA ILE A 18 -2.42 -2.41 -2.68
C ILE A 18 -2.58 -0.92 -2.37
N ALA A 19 -1.66 -0.07 -2.83
CA ALA A 19 -1.73 1.36 -2.55
C ALA A 19 -2.98 2.00 -3.17
N VAL A 20 -3.26 1.72 -4.44
CA VAL A 20 -4.47 2.22 -5.13
C VAL A 20 -5.73 1.68 -4.46
N PHE A 21 -5.75 0.40 -4.09
CA PHE A 21 -6.89 -0.22 -3.40
C PHE A 21 -7.17 0.44 -2.04
N VAL A 22 -6.16 0.55 -1.17
CA VAL A 22 -6.31 1.10 0.18
C VAL A 22 -6.70 2.58 0.14
N LEU A 23 -6.10 3.38 -0.74
CA LEU A 23 -6.46 4.78 -0.92
C LEU A 23 -7.87 4.95 -1.50
N GLY A 24 -8.24 4.10 -2.46
CA GLY A 24 -9.59 4.07 -3.03
C GLY A 24 -10.66 3.70 -1.99
N LEU A 25 -10.37 2.71 -1.14
CA LEU A 25 -11.23 2.37 -0.01
C LEU A 25 -11.33 3.54 0.98
N ALA A 26 -10.23 4.22 1.30
CA ALA A 26 -10.24 5.34 2.24
C ALA A 26 -11.07 6.52 1.75
N GLN A 27 -10.96 6.84 0.45
CA GLN A 27 -11.82 7.83 -0.19
C GLN A 27 -13.29 7.39 -0.20
N SER A 28 -13.59 6.15 -0.56
CA SER A 28 -14.97 5.64 -0.61
C SER A 28 -15.66 5.70 0.77
N ILE A 29 -14.96 5.32 1.84
CA ILE A 29 -15.49 5.37 3.21
C ILE A 29 -15.69 6.83 3.68
N SER A 30 -14.74 7.71 3.35
CA SER A 30 -14.78 9.12 3.79
C SER A 30 -15.83 9.95 3.06
N ALA A 31 -16.05 9.67 1.76
CA ALA A 31 -17.04 10.38 0.94
C ALA A 31 -18.44 9.77 1.01
N GLY A 32 -18.54 8.45 1.23
CA GLY A 32 -19.79 7.71 1.20
C GLY A 32 -20.35 7.37 2.59
N ALA A 33 -19.67 6.48 3.31
CA ALA A 33 -20.28 5.73 4.41
C ALA A 33 -20.23 6.40 5.79
N ALA A 34 -19.11 7.07 6.12
CA ALA A 34 -18.85 7.55 7.48
C ALA A 34 -18.70 9.08 7.59
N GLY A 35 -18.70 9.77 6.44
CA GLY A 35 -18.34 11.19 6.36
C GLY A 35 -16.87 11.46 6.71
N PHE A 36 -16.44 12.72 6.64
CA PHE A 36 -15.04 13.11 6.84
C PHE A 36 -14.48 12.70 8.21
N TRP A 37 -15.25 12.91 9.28
CA TRP A 37 -14.84 12.62 10.65
C TRP A 37 -14.80 11.12 10.98
N GLY A 38 -15.72 10.33 10.40
CA GLY A 38 -15.69 8.87 10.54
C GLY A 38 -14.62 8.20 9.67
N GLY A 39 -14.26 8.82 8.54
CA GLY A 39 -13.18 8.37 7.67
C GLY A 39 -11.77 8.70 8.19
N PHE A 40 -11.61 9.74 9.01
CA PHE A 40 -10.31 10.16 9.53
C PHE A 40 -9.51 9.05 10.27
N PRO A 41 -10.08 8.31 11.24
CA PRO A 41 -9.35 7.20 11.87
C PRO A 41 -8.98 6.09 10.88
N PHE A 42 -9.80 5.87 9.84
CA PHE A 42 -9.50 4.90 8.78
C PHE A 42 -8.29 5.34 7.95
N TRP A 43 -8.18 6.63 7.61
CA TRP A 43 -7.02 7.19 6.91
C TRP A 43 -5.70 6.99 7.68
N VAL A 44 -5.72 7.16 9.00
CA VAL A 44 -4.53 6.93 9.84
C VAL A 44 -4.06 5.47 9.73
N ILE A 45 -4.99 4.52 9.75
CA ILE A 45 -4.68 3.08 9.57
C ILE A 45 -4.15 2.83 8.16
N CYS A 46 -4.78 3.40 7.13
CA CYS A 46 -4.34 3.27 5.74
C CYS A 46 -2.89 3.73 5.55
N PHE A 47 -2.50 4.87 6.14
CA PHE A 47 -1.11 5.34 6.09
C PHE A 47 -0.15 4.41 6.82
N ALA A 48 -0.53 3.91 8.00
CA ALA A 48 0.30 2.94 8.72
C ALA A 48 0.54 1.67 7.90
N VAL A 49 -0.50 1.14 7.24
CA VAL A 49 -0.39 -0.05 6.37
C VAL A 49 0.43 0.26 5.12
N LEU A 50 0.27 1.43 4.48
CA LEU A 50 1.08 1.82 3.33
C LEU A 50 2.58 1.85 3.65
N VAL A 51 2.96 2.38 4.82
CA VAL A 51 4.35 2.37 5.27
C VAL A 51 4.87 0.93 5.43
N LEU A 52 4.06 0.03 6.01
CA LEU A 52 4.43 -1.38 6.14
C LEU A 52 4.59 -2.08 4.80
N VAL A 53 3.71 -1.80 3.84
CA VAL A 53 3.78 -2.37 2.47
C VAL A 53 5.04 -1.91 1.74
N VAL A 54 5.40 -0.62 1.87
CA VAL A 54 6.65 -0.11 1.29
C VAL A 54 7.87 -0.70 2.01
N TYR A 55 7.79 -0.87 3.33
CA TYR A 55 8.85 -1.52 4.11
C TYR A 55 9.04 -2.99 3.70
N ASP A 56 7.96 -3.73 3.51
CA ASP A 56 8.00 -5.12 3.04
C ASP A 56 8.62 -5.25 1.65
N PHE A 57 8.27 -4.34 0.73
CA PHE A 57 8.91 -4.25 -0.58
C PHE A 57 10.40 -3.97 -0.49
N TRP A 58 10.81 -3.06 0.39
CA TRP A 58 12.23 -2.80 0.64
C TRP A 58 12.93 -4.05 1.20
N ASP A 59 12.38 -4.66 2.25
CA ASP A 59 13.01 -5.79 2.92
C ASP A 59 13.18 -6.99 1.97
N THR A 60 12.12 -7.31 1.23
CA THR A 60 12.08 -8.44 0.30
C THR A 60 12.89 -8.18 -0.97
N CYS A 61 12.77 -7.01 -1.60
CA CYS A 61 13.36 -6.75 -2.92
C CYS A 61 14.71 -6.02 -2.90
N LEU A 62 15.07 -5.34 -1.81
CA LEU A 62 16.28 -4.50 -1.72
C LEU A 62 17.26 -4.91 -0.63
N ARG A 63 16.81 -5.38 0.55
CA ARG A 63 17.69 -5.65 1.70
C ARG A 63 18.37 -7.01 1.68
N LYS A 64 17.78 -8.02 1.00
CA LYS A 64 18.32 -9.39 0.90
C LYS A 64 19.32 -9.58 -0.25
N LYS A 65 19.90 -8.52 -0.80
CA LYS A 65 20.90 -8.59 -1.87
C LYS A 65 22.21 -7.91 -1.50
#